data_AF-A0A956DPN0-F1
#
_entry.id   AF-A0A956DPN0-F1
#
_cell.length_a   1.000
_cell.length_b   1.000
_cell.length_c   1.000
_cell.angle_alpha   90.00
_cell.angle_beta   90.00
_cell.angle_gamma   90.00
#
_symmetry.space_group_name_H-M   'P 1'
#
loop_
_entity.id
_entity.type
_entity.pdbx_description
1 polymer ?
#
loop_
_entity_poly.entity_id
_entity_poly.type
_entity_poly.pdbx_seq_one_letter_code
_entity_poly.pdbx_strand_id
1 'polypeptide(L)'
;MADATRRLPTNVEGDLFVDETCIDCGACRWMLPTVFDAEDGASRVYRQPDARERARALQAAVACPSGSIGTARRDPEGLRRASSSFPHPMAEGVFHCGYHSEKSFGAASYL
;
A
#
# COMPACT_ATOMS: atom_id res chain seq x y z
N MET A 1 -6.92 -8.45 -6.05
CA MET A 1 -6.02 -8.62 -4.89
C MET A 1 -4.68 -9.05 -5.44
N ALA A 2 -3.60 -8.56 -4.85
CA ALA A 2 -2.26 -8.78 -5.36
C ALA A 2 -1.93 -10.26 -5.54
N ASP A 3 -1.22 -10.57 -6.62
CA ASP A 3 -0.79 -11.91 -7.00
C ASP A 3 0.74 -11.99 -6.98
N ALA A 4 1.27 -12.88 -6.15
CA ALA A 4 2.71 -13.08 -6.01
C ALA A 4 3.37 -13.59 -7.30
N THR A 5 2.63 -14.27 -8.18
CA THR A 5 3.13 -14.73 -9.48
C THR A 5 3.33 -13.58 -10.48
N ARG A 6 2.69 -12.43 -10.22
CA ARG A 6 2.75 -11.21 -11.04
C ARG A 6 3.58 -10.10 -10.38
N ARG A 7 4.38 -10.45 -9.37
CA ARG A 7 5.27 -9.53 -8.66
C ARG A 7 6.20 -8.81 -9.66
N LEU A 8 6.27 -7.48 -9.57
CA LEU A 8 7.20 -6.72 -10.40
C LEU A 8 8.66 -7.07 -10.07
N PRO A 9 9.54 -7.23 -11.06
CA PRO A 9 10.96 -7.54 -10.82
C PRO A 9 11.72 -6.39 -10.15
N THR A 10 11.16 -5.18 -10.19
CA THR A 10 11.73 -3.97 -9.56
C THR A 10 11.61 -3.97 -8.03
N ASN A 11 10.74 -4.80 -7.43
CA ASN A 11 10.67 -4.96 -5.98
C ASN A 11 11.98 -5.57 -5.44
N VAL A 12 12.43 -5.10 -4.27
CA VAL A 12 13.42 -5.85 -3.51
C VAL A 12 12.84 -7.16 -2.98
N GLU A 13 13.72 -8.14 -2.74
CA GLU A 13 13.33 -9.42 -2.18
C GLU A 13 12.65 -9.25 -0.80
N GLY A 14 11.63 -10.07 -0.54
CA GLY A 14 10.96 -10.10 0.77
C GLY A 14 9.46 -10.34 0.73
N ASP A 15 8.82 -10.20 1.90
CA ASP A 15 7.41 -10.51 2.10
C ASP A 15 6.49 -9.53 1.38
N LEU A 16 6.69 -8.23 1.56
CA LEU A 16 5.86 -7.20 0.93
C LEU A 16 6.26 -7.03 -0.53
N PHE A 17 5.28 -6.86 -1.41
CA PHE A 17 5.51 -6.62 -2.84
C PHE A 17 4.42 -5.82 -3.51
N VAL A 18 4.74 -5.25 -4.67
CA VAL A 18 3.79 -4.72 -5.65
C VAL A 18 3.77 -5.62 -6.88
N ASP A 19 2.58 -5.92 -7.40
CA ASP A 19 2.41 -6.67 -8.64
C ASP A 19 2.14 -5.77 -9.86
N GLU A 20 2.15 -6.37 -11.05
CA GLU A 20 2.00 -5.65 -12.32
C GLU A 20 0.60 -5.03 -12.55
N THR A 21 -0.36 -5.23 -11.64
CA THR A 21 -1.66 -4.53 -11.71
C THR A 21 -1.59 -3.10 -11.18
N CYS A 22 -0.41 -2.65 -10.73
CA CYS A 22 -0.19 -1.30 -10.26
C CYS A 22 -0.51 -0.28 -11.36
N ILE A 23 -1.35 0.70 -11.06
CA ILE A 23 -1.72 1.79 -11.97
C ILE A 23 -0.87 3.07 -11.77
N ASP A 24 0.22 2.98 -11.00
CA ASP A 24 1.09 4.10 -10.65
C ASP A 24 0.42 5.34 -10.01
N CYS A 25 -0.65 5.14 -9.24
CA CYS A 25 -1.38 6.23 -8.57
C CYS A 25 -0.58 6.99 -7.51
N GLY A 26 0.53 6.44 -7.00
CA GLY A 26 1.37 7.07 -5.97
C GLY A 26 0.85 7.02 -4.53
N ALA A 27 -0.29 6.39 -4.28
CA ALA A 27 -0.89 6.27 -2.95
C ALA A 27 0.08 5.76 -1.87
N CYS A 28 0.70 4.62 -2.12
CA CYS A 28 1.62 4.01 -1.18
C CYS A 28 2.90 4.82 -0.95
N ARG A 29 3.36 5.56 -1.98
CA ARG A 29 4.57 6.39 -1.93
C ARG A 29 4.40 7.55 -0.95
N TRP A 30 3.26 8.24 -0.95
CA TRP A 30 3.06 9.31 0.03
C TRP A 30 2.69 8.78 1.43
N MET A 31 2.04 7.61 1.52
CA MET A 31 1.68 7.01 2.81
C MET A 31 2.88 6.45 3.58
N LEU A 32 3.86 5.86 2.86
CA LEU A 32 5.04 5.25 3.46
C LEU A 32 6.26 5.36 2.51
N PRO A 33 6.81 6.58 2.32
CA PRO A 33 7.92 6.83 1.38
C PRO A 33 9.22 6.13 1.77
N THR A 34 9.31 5.59 2.99
CA THR A 34 10.48 4.82 3.45
C THR A 34 10.50 3.39 2.89
N VAL A 35 9.40 2.91 2.30
CA VAL A 35 9.20 1.54 1.80
C VAL A 35 8.87 1.50 0.31
N PHE A 36 8.15 2.50 -0.19
CA PHE A 36 7.72 2.58 -1.58
C PHE A 36 8.32 3.79 -2.31
N ASP A 37 8.83 3.56 -3.52
CA ASP A 37 9.27 4.57 -4.48
C ASP A 37 8.70 4.23 -5.87
N ALA A 38 9.20 4.90 -6.91
CA ALA A 38 8.77 4.70 -8.29
C ALA A 38 9.91 4.15 -9.14
N GLU A 39 9.61 3.16 -9.96
CA GLU A 39 10.52 2.63 -10.98
C GLU A 39 9.68 2.05 -12.14
N ASP A 40 10.11 2.28 -13.37
CA ASP A 40 9.50 1.74 -14.59
C ASP A 40 7.99 1.95 -14.73
N GLY A 41 7.51 3.14 -14.34
CA GLY A 41 6.09 3.51 -14.47
C GLY A 41 5.15 2.76 -13.53
N ALA A 42 5.68 2.23 -12.42
CA ALA A 42 4.92 1.64 -11.34
C ALA A 42 5.51 2.05 -9.97
N SER A 43 4.72 1.85 -8.92
CA SER A 43 5.26 1.86 -7.56
C SER A 43 5.87 0.49 -7.25
N ARG A 44 6.96 0.46 -6.49
CA ARG A 44 7.61 -0.79 -6.05
C ARG A 44 7.89 -0.77 -4.55
N VAL A 45 8.17 -1.92 -3.97
CA VAL A 45 8.83 -2.01 -2.66
C VAL A 45 10.33 -1.88 -2.87
N TYR A 46 10.94 -0.74 -2.53
CA TYR A 46 12.39 -0.55 -2.65
C TYR A 46 13.15 -0.92 -1.37
N ARG A 47 12.42 -1.02 -0.25
CA ARG A 47 12.94 -1.52 1.03
C ARG A 47 11.82 -2.22 1.78
N GLN A 48 12.09 -3.41 2.33
CA GLN A 48 11.11 -4.10 3.17
C GLN A 48 10.84 -3.31 4.47
N PRO A 49 9.56 -3.22 4.93
CA PRO A 49 9.23 -2.56 6.18
C PRO A 49 9.85 -3.31 7.36
N ASP A 50 10.28 -2.57 8.38
CA ASP A 50 10.64 -3.16 9.66
C ASP A 50 9.38 -3.50 10.50
N ALA A 51 9.58 -3.98 11.73
CA ALA A 51 8.48 -4.33 12.63
C ALA A 51 7.59 -3.13 13.02
N ARG A 52 8.14 -1.90 13.06
CA ARG A 52 7.41 -0.67 13.40
C ARG A 52 6.61 -0.16 12.20
N GLU A 53 7.10 -0.40 10.99
CA GLU A 53 6.48 0.03 9.74
C GLU A 53 5.45 -0.96 9.19
N ARG A 54 5.46 -2.21 9.66
CA ARG A 54 4.58 -3.28 9.15
C ARG A 54 3.10 -2.90 9.14
N ALA A 55 2.60 -2.28 10.20
CA ALA A 55 1.20 -1.84 10.25
C ALA A 55 0.89 -0.77 9.19
N ARG A 56 1.81 0.19 8.97
CA ARG A 56 1.68 1.23 7.94
C ARG A 56 1.77 0.66 6.52
N ALA A 57 2.62 -0.34 6.30
CA ALA A 57 2.71 -1.02 5.01
C ALA A 57 1.39 -1.75 4.67
N LEU A 58 0.77 -2.39 5.66
CA LEU A 58 -0.54 -3.03 5.48
C LEU A 58 -1.67 -2.00 5.30
N GLN A 59 -1.58 -0.83 5.94
CA GLN A 59 -2.49 0.30 5.64
C GLN A 59 -2.36 0.75 4.18
N ALA A 60 -1.14 0.87 3.66
CA ALA A 60 -0.91 1.18 2.25
C ALA A 60 -1.49 0.11 1.32
N ALA A 61 -1.39 -1.18 1.71
CA ALA A 61 -2.01 -2.27 0.96
C ALA A 61 -3.55 -2.18 0.93
N VAL A 62 -4.18 -1.84 2.06
CA VAL A 62 -5.63 -1.62 2.14
C VAL A 62 -6.06 -0.38 1.34
N ALA A 63 -5.26 0.68 1.34
CA ALA A 63 -5.56 1.91 0.62
C ALA A 63 -5.34 1.80 -0.90
N CYS A 64 -4.55 0.83 -1.36
CA CYS A 64 -4.20 0.66 -2.77
C CYS A 64 -5.46 0.47 -3.64
N PRO A 65 -5.73 1.38 -4.59
CA PRO A 65 -6.99 1.39 -5.35
C PRO A 65 -7.15 0.18 -6.29
N SER A 66 -6.05 -0.32 -6.85
CA SER A 66 -6.01 -1.51 -7.71
C SER A 66 -5.75 -2.79 -6.91
N GLY A 67 -5.50 -2.69 -5.60
CA GLY A 67 -5.19 -3.82 -4.73
C GLY A 67 -3.90 -4.56 -5.10
N SER A 68 -2.93 -3.86 -5.69
CA SER A 68 -1.68 -4.40 -6.26
C SER A 68 -0.58 -4.65 -5.23
N ILE A 69 -0.78 -4.25 -3.97
CA ILE A 69 0.19 -4.44 -2.89
C ILE A 69 -0.19 -5.69 -2.09
N GLY A 70 0.74 -6.61 -1.93
CA GLY A 70 0.52 -7.91 -1.28
C GLY A 70 1.64 -8.35 -0.36
N THR A 71 1.40 -9.46 0.34
CA THR A 71 2.38 -10.15 1.18
C THR A 71 2.54 -11.59 0.70
N ALA A 72 3.78 -12.06 0.57
CA ALA A 72 4.08 -13.42 0.11
C ALA A 72 3.53 -14.46 1.09
N ARG A 73 3.66 -14.20 2.39
CA ARG A 73 2.94 -14.94 3.43
C ARG A 73 1.59 -14.25 3.68
N ARG A 74 0.51 -15.01 3.55
CA ARG A 74 -0.85 -14.49 3.78
C ARG A 74 -0.97 -13.97 5.21
N ASP A 75 -1.46 -12.73 5.34
CA ASP A 75 -1.66 -12.05 6.61
C ASP A 75 -3.09 -11.44 6.72
N PRO A 76 -4.13 -12.29 6.76
CA PRO A 76 -5.51 -11.81 6.79
C PRO A 76 -5.87 -11.08 8.09
N GLU A 77 -5.19 -11.38 9.20
CA GLU A 77 -5.40 -10.66 10.45
C GLU A 77 -4.76 -9.27 10.41
N GLY A 78 -3.52 -9.15 9.93
CA GLY A 78 -2.86 -7.87 9.75
C GLY A 78 -3.64 -6.95 8.82
N LEU A 79 -4.13 -7.46 7.69
CA LEU A 79 -4.96 -6.70 6.76
C LEU A 79 -6.29 -6.24 7.40
N ARG A 80 -6.95 -7.10 8.20
CA ARG A 80 -8.15 -6.71 8.94
C ARG A 80 -7.86 -5.60 9.96
N ARG A 81 -6.77 -5.72 10.72
CA ARG A 81 -6.35 -4.67 11.67
C ARG A 81 -6.03 -3.35 10.96
N ALA A 82 -5.33 -3.40 9.83
CA ALA A 82 -5.04 -2.22 9.02
C ALA A 82 -6.32 -1.56 8.48
N SER A 83 -7.27 -2.36 7.98
CA SER A 83 -8.60 -1.90 7.57
C SER A 83 -9.34 -1.18 8.70
N SER A 84 -9.40 -1.78 9.89
CA SER A 84 -10.08 -1.20 11.06
C SER A 84 -9.35 -0.01 11.67
N SER A 85 -8.14 0.32 11.21
CA SER A 85 -7.38 1.47 11.69
C SER A 85 -7.67 2.77 10.93
N PHE A 86 -8.50 2.71 9.89
CA PHE A 86 -9.05 3.89 9.22
C PHE A 86 -10.39 4.31 9.85
N PRO A 87 -10.72 5.61 9.89
CA PRO A 87 -9.94 6.72 9.33
C PRO A 87 -8.73 7.07 10.23
N HIS A 88 -7.58 7.31 9.60
CA HIS A 88 -6.30 7.54 10.28
C HIS A 88 -6.06 9.05 10.47
N PRO A 89 -5.77 9.53 11.69
CA PRO A 89 -5.55 10.96 11.93
C PRO A 89 -4.30 11.46 11.20
N MET A 90 -4.42 12.57 10.48
CA MET A 90 -3.29 13.24 9.80
C MET A 90 -2.96 14.60 10.40
N ALA A 91 -3.98 15.35 10.79
CA ALA A 91 -3.88 16.64 11.45
C ALA A 91 -5.09 16.84 12.37
N GLU A 92 -5.11 17.94 13.12
CA GLU A 92 -6.25 18.28 13.98
C GLU A 92 -7.53 18.37 13.14
N GLY A 93 -8.50 17.49 13.44
CA GLY A 93 -9.77 17.42 12.73
C GLY A 93 -9.70 16.91 11.29
N VAL A 94 -8.58 16.33 10.84
CA VAL A 94 -8.43 15.77 9.48
C VAL A 94 -8.00 14.31 9.55
N PHE A 95 -8.83 13.42 9.01
CA PHE A 95 -8.59 11.99 9.01
C PHE A 95 -8.59 11.41 7.60
N HIS A 96 -7.55 10.64 7.24
CA HIS A 96 -7.48 9.92 5.97
C HIS A 96 -8.27 8.61 6.06
N CYS A 97 -9.21 8.38 5.15
CA CYS A 97 -10.11 7.23 5.20
C CYS A 97 -9.55 5.92 4.63
N GLY A 98 -8.32 5.91 4.10
CA GLY A 98 -7.76 4.73 3.43
C GLY A 98 -8.36 4.55 2.04
N TYR A 99 -8.93 3.38 1.76
CA TYR A 99 -9.71 2.95 0.58
C TYR A 99 -9.81 3.93 -0.60
N HIS A 100 -8.71 4.12 -1.34
CA HIS A 100 -8.74 4.95 -2.55
C HIS A 100 -9.49 4.23 -3.69
N SER A 101 -9.84 4.98 -4.74
CA SER A 101 -10.54 4.44 -5.90
C SER A 101 -9.68 4.44 -7.15
N GLU A 102 -9.75 3.34 -7.91
CA GLU A 102 -9.15 3.25 -9.25
C GLU A 102 -9.76 4.27 -10.21
N LYS A 103 -11.08 4.54 -10.07
CA LYS A 103 -11.83 5.48 -10.92
C LYS A 103 -11.38 6.94 -10.78
N SER A 104 -10.70 7.26 -9.68
CA SER A 104 -10.14 8.58 -9.40
C SER A 104 -8.61 8.59 -9.44
N PHE A 105 -8.00 7.53 -9.99
CA PHE A 105 -6.55 7.38 -10.05
C PHE A 105 -5.86 7.52 -8.67
N GLY A 106 -6.50 7.00 -7.61
CA GLY A 106 -5.95 7.01 -6.26
C GLY A 106 -6.26 8.27 -5.43
N ALA A 107 -7.27 9.07 -5.80
CA ALA A 107 -7.67 10.19 -4.95
C ALA A 107 -8.08 9.72 -3.55
N ALA A 108 -7.59 10.44 -2.53
CA ALA A 108 -7.83 10.13 -1.13
C ALA A 108 -9.08 10.84 -0.60
N SER A 109 -9.89 10.12 0.18
CA SER A 109 -11.00 10.68 0.93
C SER A 109 -10.57 11.02 2.36
N TYR A 110 -11.17 12.09 2.89
CA TYR A 110 -10.90 12.63 4.21
C TYR A 110 -12.21 12.89 4.96
N LEU A 111 -12.15 12.81 6.29
CA LEU A 111 -13.18 13.23 7.24
C LEU A 111 -12.67 14.39 8.10
#